data_AF-A0A3C0WKP2-F1
#
_entry.id   AF-A0A3C0WKP2-F1
#
_cell.length_a   1.000
_cell.length_b   1.000
_cell.length_c   1.000
_cell.angle_alpha   90.00
_cell.angle_beta   90.00
_cell.angle_gamma   90.00
#
_symmetry.space_group_name_H-M   'P 1'
#
loop_
_entity.id
_entity.type
_entity.pdbx_description
1 polymer ?
#
loop_
_entity_poly.entity_id
_entity_poly.type
_entity_poly.pdbx_seq_one_letter_code
_entity_poly.pdbx_strand_id
1 'polypeptide(L)' 'MKITEVRVKLMDYPDDRLQAFCSVTFDNCFVIRDLKIIEGSNGPFVAMPSRKLTSH' A
#
# COMPACT_ATOMS: atom_id res chain seq x y z
N MET A 1 8.07 16.90 -0.65
CA MET A 1 7.06 15.95 -1.17
C MET A 1 5.99 15.78 -0.11
N LYS A 2 4.75 16.23 -0.37
CA LYS A 2 3.61 16.10 0.56
C LYS A 2 2.62 15.07 0.03
N ILE A 3 2.05 14.28 0.92
CA ILE A 3 0.90 13.42 0.59
C ILE A 3 -0.33 14.31 0.52
N THR A 4 -0.93 14.35 -0.67
CA THR A 4 -2.06 15.23 -0.99
C THR A 4 -3.38 14.48 -1.10
N GLU A 5 -3.34 13.18 -1.39
CA GLU A 5 -4.52 12.32 -1.46
C GLU A 5 -4.15 10.91 -1.04
N VAL A 6 -5.06 10.24 -0.35
CA VAL A 6 -4.96 8.82 0.00
C VAL A 6 -6.28 8.14 -0.34
N ARG A 7 -6.22 7.07 -1.13
CA ARG A 7 -7.34 6.18 -1.41
C ARG A 7 -7.06 4.81 -0.81
N VAL A 8 -8.00 4.26 -0.05
CA VAL A 8 -7.86 2.98 0.63
C VAL A 8 -8.99 2.06 0.21
N LYS A 9 -8.65 0.80 -0.12
CA LYS A 9 -9.58 -0.30 -0.32
C LYS A 9 -9.25 -1.38 0.69
N LEU A 10 -10.09 -1.50 1.72
CA LEU A 10 -9.99 -2.56 2.73
C LEU A 10 -10.21 -3.93 2.08
N MET A 11 -9.55 -4.95 2.62
CA MET A 11 -9.82 -6.35 2.29
C MET A 11 -10.93 -6.88 3.18
N ASP A 12 -11.75 -7.78 2.64
CA ASP A 12 -12.91 -8.35 3.34
C ASP A 12 -12.53 -9.47 4.33
N TYR A 13 -11.24 -9.83 4.42
CA TYR A 13 -10.73 -10.94 5.24
C TYR A 13 -9.84 -10.43 6.38
N PRO A 14 -10.36 -10.30 7.60
CA PRO A 14 -9.65 -9.66 8.71
C PRO A 14 -8.44 -10.45 9.24
N ASP A 15 -8.42 -11.78 9.08
CA ASP A 15 -7.32 -12.64 9.54
C ASP A 15 -6.12 -12.70 8.58
N ASP A 16 -6.22 -12.08 7.39
CA ASP A 16 -5.11 -12.07 6.45
C ASP A 16 -4.07 -11.00 6.83
N ARG A 17 -2.80 -11.26 6.53
CA ARG A 17 -1.75 -10.25 6.73
C ARG A 17 -2.00 -9.01 5.89
N LEU A 18 -2.65 -9.14 4.73
CA LEU A 18 -3.01 -8.01 3.89
C LEU A 18 -4.35 -7.41 4.33
N GLN A 19 -4.29 -6.23 4.95
CA GLN A 19 -5.46 -5.55 5.49
C GLN A 19 -6.13 -4.62 4.45
N ALA A 20 -5.34 -4.00 3.57
CA ALA A 20 -5.85 -3.11 2.53
C ALA A 20 -4.86 -2.88 1.38
N PHE A 21 -5.38 -2.47 0.24
CA PHE A 21 -4.60 -1.75 -0.77
C PHE A 21 -4.80 -0.25 -0.63
N CYS A 22 -3.76 0.54 -0.85
CA CYS A 22 -3.86 1.98 -0.91
C CYS A 22 -3.14 2.58 -2.13
N SER A 23 -3.55 3.77 -2.50
CA SER A 23 -2.90 4.62 -3.48
C SER A 23 -2.70 6.00 -2.89
N VAL A 24 -1.54 6.58 -3.15
CA VAL A 24 -1.12 7.85 -2.56
C VAL A 24 -0.73 8.81 -3.68
N THR A 25 -1.29 10.02 -3.65
CA THR A 25 -0.92 11.12 -4.55
C THR A 25 0.00 12.07 -3.82
N PHE A 26 1.17 12.35 -4.40
CA PHE A 26 2.12 13.34 -3.93
C PHE A 26 1.98 14.64 -4.71
N ASP A 27 1.99 15.76 -3.99
CA ASP A 27 2.00 17.13 -4.52
C ASP A 27 0.96 17.38 -5.65
N ASN A 28 -0.21 16.72 -5.58
CA ASN A 28 -1.27 16.73 -6.59
C ASN A 28 -0.86 16.29 -8.01
N CYS A 29 0.33 15.69 -8.19
CA CYS A 29 0.90 15.48 -9.52
C CYS A 29 1.42 14.07 -9.77
N PHE A 30 1.70 13.29 -8.72
CA PHE A 30 2.33 11.97 -8.86
C PHE A 30 1.63 10.92 -8.00
N VAL A 31 1.07 9.90 -8.64
CA VAL A 31 0.31 8.84 -7.95
C VAL A 31 1.13 7.55 -7.88
N ILE A 32 1.29 7.02 -6.68
CA ILE A 32 1.78 5.65 -6.44
C ILE A 32 0.57 4.75 -6.16
N ARG A 33 0.47 3.65 -6.90
CA ARG A 33 -0.58 2.63 -6.76
C ARG A 33 -0.03 1.36 -6.12
N ASP A 34 -0.93 0.48 -5.71
CA ASP A 34 -0.64 -0.85 -5.17
C ASP A 34 0.25 -0.86 -3.92
N LEU A 35 0.18 0.20 -3.11
CA LEU A 35 0.69 0.14 -1.74
C LEU A 35 -0.19 -0.82 -0.94
N LYS A 36 0.41 -1.50 0.03
CA LYS A 36 -0.28 -2.50 0.86
C LYS A 36 -0.23 -2.06 2.32
N ILE A 37 -1.34 -2.21 3.05
CA ILE A 37 -1.35 -2.13 4.51
C ILE A 37 -1.28 -3.57 5.01
N ILE A 38 -0.22 -3.88 5.78
CA ILE A 38 0.08 -5.23 6.23
C ILE A 38 0.10 -5.26 7.76
N GLU A 39 -0.54 -6.28 8.34
CA GLU A 39 -0.45 -6.57 9.77
C GLU A 39 0.89 -7.25 10.08
N GLY A 40 1.76 -6.53 10.79
CA GLY A 40 3.08 -7.01 11.24
C GLY A 40 3.08 -7.43 12.72
N SER A 41 4.19 -7.96 13.20
CA SER A 41 4.32 -8.35 14.62
C SER A 41 4.25 -7.18 15.60
N ASN A 42 4.55 -5.96 15.12
CA ASN A 42 4.55 -4.72 15.90
C ASN A 42 3.38 -3.80 15.50
N GLY A 43 2.33 -4.38 14.89
CA GLY A 43 1.15 -3.67 14.39
C GLY A 43 1.18 -3.41 12.87
N PRO A 44 0.15 -2.69 12.37
CA PRO A 44 0.01 -2.40 10.95
C PRO A 44 1.11 -1.50 10.40
N PHE A 45 1.58 -1.78 9.18
CA PHE A 45 2.54 -0.95 8.47
C PHE A 45 2.22 -0.83 6.98
N VAL A 46 2.77 0.19 6.33
CA VAL A 46 2.63 0.41 4.88
C VAL A 46 3.80 -0.22 4.14
N ALA A 47 3.51 -1.18 3.27
CA ALA A 47 4.47 -1.79 2.36
C ALA A 47 4.38 -1.13 0.97
N MET A 48 5.55 -0.76 0.45
CA MET A 48 5.68 -0.17 -0.89
C MET A 48 5.37 -1.20 -1.99
N PRO A 49 4.88 -0.75 -3.16
CA PRO A 49 4.70 -1.64 -4.30
C PRO A 49 6.04 -2.25 -4.68
N SER A 50 6.10 -3.57 -4.68
CA SER A 50 7.28 -4.34 -5.05
C SER A 50 6.96 -5.19 -6.28
N ARG A 51 7.90 -5.22 -7.22
CA ARG A 51 7.81 -6.06 -8.41
C ARG A 51 8.94 -7.07 -8.38
N LYS A 52 8.60 -8.35 -8.46
CA LYS A 52 9.61 -9.41 -8.59
C LYS A 52 10.25 -9.29 -9.97
N LEU A 53 11.57 -9.11 -10.02
CA LEU A 53 12.33 -9.18 -11.26
C LEU A 53 12.32 -10.63 -11.74
N THR A 54 11.93 -10.86 -12.99
CA THR A 54 12.08 -12.17 -13.64
C THR A 54 13.51 -12.26 -14.16
N SER A 55 14.34 -13.08 -13.51
CA SER A 55 15.65 -13.46 -14.04
C SER A 55 15.43 -14.30 -15.30
N HIS A 56 16.06 -13.91 -16.41
CA HIS A 56 16.23 -14.77 -17.59
C HIS A 56 17.38 -15.75 -17.37
#